data_AF-A0A6N6PX60-F1
#
_entry.id   AF-A0A6N6PX60-F1
#
_cell.length_a   1.000
_cell.length_b   1.000
_cell.length_c   1.000
_cell.angle_alpha   90.00
_cell.angle_beta   90.00
_cell.angle_gamma   90.00
#
_symmetry.space_group_name_H-M   'P 1'
#
loop_
_entity.id
_entity.type
_entity.pdbx_description
1 polymer ?
#
loop_
_entity_poly.entity_id
_entity_poly.type
_entity_poly.pdbx_seq_one_letter_code
_entity_poly.pdbx_strand_id
1 'polypeptide(L)'
;MFKESEARRQSLVRLDSDGHVDPCFDPGIGLSPFHFAEFYRGISSIALQSDGKILAAGNFGNLMSGANCITRLLPQSECGAIRVHLRKDGFGGYLVAGTCNPGGTNHLQWSTNLVDWETATSTTSPYVATSNSFWFKPELFFRVKQEY
;
A
#
# COMPACT_ATOMS: atom_id res chain seq x y z
N MET A 1 10.94 -27.72 -3.56
CA MET A 1 9.60 -27.53 -2.96
C MET A 1 9.55 -26.10 -2.45
N PHE A 2 9.01 -25.17 -3.25
CA PHE A 2 8.84 -23.78 -2.81
C PHE A 2 7.54 -23.72 -2.03
N LYS A 3 7.68 -23.59 -0.71
CA LYS A 3 6.57 -23.43 0.23
C LYS A 3 5.94 -22.06 -0.03
N GLU A 4 4.61 -22.04 -0.01
CA GLU A 4 3.67 -20.90 0.09
C GLU A 4 4.16 -19.53 -0.37
N SER A 5 3.40 -18.89 -1.27
CA SER A 5 3.63 -17.51 -1.68
C SER A 5 3.68 -16.57 -0.48
N GLU A 6 4.87 -16.39 0.08
CA GLU A 6 5.10 -15.46 1.17
C GLU A 6 4.73 -14.07 0.65
N ALA A 7 3.83 -13.40 1.37
CA ALA A 7 3.26 -12.13 1.00
C ALA A 7 4.35 -11.03 1.00
N ARG A 8 5.15 -10.93 -0.06
CA ARG A 8 6.30 -10.02 -0.12
C ARG A 8 5.87 -8.61 -0.49
N ARG A 9 6.47 -7.60 0.18
CA ARG A 9 6.40 -6.21 -0.26
C ARG A 9 7.07 -6.10 -1.64
N GLN A 10 6.33 -5.58 -2.60
CA GLN A 10 6.72 -5.52 -4.00
C GLN A 10 7.44 -4.19 -4.31
N SER A 11 8.22 -4.17 -5.40
CA SER A 11 8.92 -3.00 -5.99
C SER A 11 10.17 -2.48 -5.26
N LEU A 12 10.17 -2.39 -3.92
CA LEU A 12 11.34 -1.95 -3.15
C LEU A 12 11.45 -2.71 -1.83
N VAL A 13 12.66 -3.15 -1.50
CA VAL A 13 13.00 -3.84 -0.25
C VAL A 13 14.21 -3.17 0.37
N ARG A 14 14.21 -3.06 1.70
CA ARG A 14 15.41 -2.73 2.48
C ARG A 14 15.97 -4.01 3.09
N LEU A 15 17.30 -4.11 3.15
CA LEU A 15 17.99 -5.14 3.91
C LEU A 15 18.47 -4.57 5.24
N ASP A 16 18.49 -5.38 6.29
CA ASP A 16 19.10 -5.06 7.57
C ASP A 16 20.64 -5.18 7.53
N SER A 17 21.31 -4.92 8.65
CA SER A 17 22.77 -5.00 8.76
C SER A 17 23.33 -6.39 8.52
N ASP A 18 22.51 -7.42 8.71
CA ASP A 18 22.87 -8.82 8.54
C ASP A 18 22.50 -9.35 7.13
N GLY A 19 21.94 -8.48 6.28
CA GLY A 19 21.57 -8.78 4.90
C GLY A 19 20.19 -9.44 4.73
N HIS A 20 19.39 -9.54 5.80
CA HIS A 20 18.02 -10.06 5.71
C HIS A 20 17.04 -8.97 5.28
N VAL A 21 15.90 -9.36 4.73
CA VAL A 21 14.82 -8.42 4.38
C VAL A 21 14.29 -7.76 5.65
N ASP A 22 14.31 -6.43 5.69
CA ASP A 22 13.77 -5.66 6.81
C ASP A 22 12.22 -5.68 6.77
N PRO A 23 11.58 -6.40 7.71
CA PRO A 23 10.12 -6.51 7.75
C PRO A 23 9.44 -5.20 8.18
N CYS A 24 10.19 -4.23 8.70
CA CYS A 24 9.66 -2.95 9.16
C CYS A 24 9.72 -1.86 8.07
N PHE A 25 10.35 -2.11 6.91
CA PHE A 25 10.37 -1.15 5.81
C PHE A 25 9.14 -1.28 4.90
N ASP A 26 8.15 -0.39 5.08
CA ASP A 26 6.97 -0.28 4.21
C ASP A 26 7.18 0.81 3.14
N PRO A 27 7.37 0.43 1.85
CA PRO A 27 7.52 1.39 0.76
C PRO A 27 6.19 2.10 0.41
N GLY A 28 5.10 1.75 1.08
CA GLY A 28 3.79 2.34 0.90
C GLY A 28 3.11 1.86 -0.39
N ILE A 29 1.92 2.40 -0.62
CA ILE A 29 1.07 1.95 -1.71
C ILE A 29 1.38 2.60 -3.07
N GLY A 30 2.13 3.70 -3.09
CA GLY A 30 2.47 4.44 -4.32
C GLY A 30 3.33 3.65 -5.30
N LEU A 31 3.98 2.58 -4.84
CA LEU A 31 4.83 1.68 -5.61
C LEU A 31 4.16 0.33 -5.91
N SER A 32 2.90 0.15 -5.49
CA SER A 32 2.13 -1.08 -5.65
C SER A 32 1.52 -1.20 -7.07
N PRO A 33 1.31 -2.42 -7.60
CA PRO A 33 0.73 -2.66 -8.92
C PRO A 33 -0.78 -2.36 -9.05
N PHE A 34 -1.43 -1.63 -8.14
CA PHE A 34 -2.89 -1.41 -8.16
C PHE A 34 -3.48 -0.67 -9.36
N HIS A 35 -2.69 -0.37 -10.39
CA HIS A 35 -3.20 0.20 -11.63
C HIS A 35 -3.19 -0.86 -12.73
N PHE A 36 -4.34 -1.00 -13.37
CA PHE A 36 -4.71 -1.86 -14.50
C PHE A 36 -3.87 -1.70 -15.79
N ALA A 37 -2.70 -1.07 -15.74
CA ALA A 37 -1.82 -0.89 -16.88
C ALA A 37 -0.61 -1.80 -16.73
N GLU A 38 -0.64 -2.93 -17.44
CA GLU A 38 0.37 -4.00 -17.47
C GLU A 38 1.72 -3.60 -18.07
N PHE A 39 1.97 -2.31 -18.32
CA PHE A 39 3.19 -1.84 -18.96
C PHE A 39 4.24 -1.44 -17.91
N TYR A 40 5.37 -2.15 -17.95
CA TYR A 40 6.67 -1.88 -17.33
C TYR A 40 6.67 -0.84 -16.20
N ARG A 41 6.31 -1.31 -15.00
CA ARG A 41 6.45 -0.51 -13.79
C ARG A 41 7.65 -0.94 -12.97
N GLY A 42 8.48 0.02 -12.60
CA GLY A 42 9.70 -0.24 -11.84
C GLY A 42 10.40 1.03 -11.41
N ILE A 43 11.11 0.93 -10.30
CA ILE A 43 12.02 1.97 -9.82
C ILE A 43 13.30 1.88 -10.68
N SER A 44 13.64 2.97 -11.36
CA SER A 44 14.86 3.07 -12.17
C SER A 44 15.99 3.79 -11.43
N SER A 45 15.68 4.53 -10.35
CA SER A 45 16.68 5.27 -9.58
C SER A 45 16.24 5.43 -8.12
N ILE A 46 17.22 5.39 -7.22
CA ILE A 46 17.04 5.68 -5.79
C ILE A 46 18.13 6.64 -5.31
N ALA A 47 17.78 7.54 -4.37
CA ALA A 47 18.73 8.42 -3.72
C ALA A 47 18.36 8.59 -2.24
N LEU A 48 19.35 8.45 -1.36
CA LEU A 48 19.20 8.80 0.05
C LEU A 48 19.36 10.32 0.21
N GLN A 49 18.44 10.94 0.91
CA GLN A 49 18.44 12.37 1.17
C GLN A 49 19.10 12.67 2.52
N SER A 50 19.58 13.90 2.70
CA SER A 50 20.25 14.33 3.94
C SER A 50 19.34 14.29 5.17
N ASP A 51 18.02 14.29 4.96
CA ASP A 51 17.00 14.15 6.01
C ASP A 51 16.66 12.67 6.32
N GLY A 52 17.45 11.74 5.79
CA GLY A 52 17.27 10.30 5.94
C GLY A 52 16.18 9.69 5.05
N LYS A 53 15.41 10.49 4.29
CA LYS A 53 14.35 9.94 3.43
C LYS A 53 14.91 9.36 2.13
N ILE A 54 14.13 8.48 1.50
CA ILE A 54 14.52 7.83 0.25
C ILE A 54 13.72 8.45 -0.88
N LEU A 55 14.40 9.05 -1.85
CA LEU A 55 13.79 9.44 -3.11
C LEU A 55 13.85 8.26 -4.07
N ALA A 56 12.71 7.81 -4.57
CA ALA A 56 12.62 6.77 -5.59
C ALA A 56 12.01 7.36 -6.86
N ALA A 57 12.61 7.07 -8.01
CA ALA A 57 12.14 7.50 -9.31
C ALA A 57 12.04 6.32 -10.28
N GLY A 58 11.07 6.37 -11.19
CA GLY A 58 10.83 5.32 -12.16
C GLY A 58 9.41 5.35 -12.71
N ASN A 59 9.05 4.35 -13.50
CA ASN A 59 7.69 4.24 -14.03
C ASN A 59 6.81 3.56 -12.98
N PHE A 60 6.13 4.34 -12.15
CA PHE A 60 5.08 3.85 -11.28
C PHE A 60 3.97 4.89 -11.26
N GLY A 61 2.75 4.44 -11.40
CA GLY A 61 1.58 5.30 -11.23
C GLY A 61 1.25 5.33 -9.76
N ASN A 62 1.57 6.46 -9.19
CA ASN A 62 1.31 6.77 -7.80
C ASN A 62 -0.21 6.88 -7.57
N LEU A 63 -0.72 6.18 -6.55
CA LEU A 63 -2.07 6.39 -6.04
C LEU A 63 -2.21 7.74 -5.32
N MET A 64 -1.12 8.38 -4.89
CA MET A 64 -1.13 9.55 -4.01
C MET A 64 -0.87 10.89 -4.72
N SER A 65 -0.46 10.90 -5.99
CA SER A 65 -0.38 12.13 -6.80
C SER A 65 -0.38 11.77 -8.29
N GLY A 66 -1.19 12.45 -9.10
CA GLY A 66 -1.22 12.23 -10.54
C GLY A 66 0.18 12.18 -11.16
N ALA A 67 0.45 11.12 -11.93
CA ALA A 67 1.59 10.94 -12.84
C ALA A 67 2.97 11.43 -12.35
N ASN A 68 3.31 11.28 -11.08
CA ASN A 68 4.67 11.55 -10.61
C ASN A 68 5.46 10.26 -10.57
N CYS A 69 6.40 10.13 -11.49
CA CYS A 69 7.44 9.09 -11.56
C CYS A 69 8.49 9.24 -10.43
N ILE A 70 8.16 9.98 -9.36
CA ILE A 70 9.04 10.30 -8.23
C ILE A 70 8.21 10.24 -6.95
N THR A 71 8.71 9.54 -5.94
CA THR A 71 8.14 9.49 -4.60
C THR A 71 9.22 9.65 -3.53
N ARG A 72 8.84 10.18 -2.38
CA ARG A 72 9.71 10.31 -1.21
C ARG A 72 9.18 9.40 -0.10
N LEU A 73 9.98 8.40 0.26
CA LEU A 73 9.65 7.38 1.24
C LEU A 73 10.27 7.68 2.59
N LEU A 74 9.59 7.31 3.66
CA LEU A 74 10.16 7.32 4.99
C LEU A 74 11.23 6.22 5.08
N PRO A 75 12.40 6.51 5.68
CA PRO A 75 13.44 5.49 5.83
C PRO A 75 12.95 4.36 6.70
N GLN A 76 12.21 4.64 7.77
CA GLN A 76 11.68 3.66 8.68
C GLN A 76 10.17 3.82 8.75
N SER A 77 9.48 2.69 8.83
CA SER A 77 8.08 2.63 9.20
C SER A 77 7.97 1.93 10.55
N GLU A 78 6.91 2.25 11.30
CA GLU A 78 6.59 1.53 12.52
C GLU A 78 6.39 0.06 12.17
N CYS A 79 7.19 -0.80 12.81
CA CYS A 79 7.07 -2.23 12.58
C CYS A 79 5.69 -2.69 13.05
N GLY A 80 4.98 -3.43 12.22
CA GLY A 80 3.65 -3.89 12.58
C GLY A 80 2.51 -2.96 12.16
N ALA A 81 2.78 -1.74 11.70
CA ALA A 81 1.72 -0.76 11.45
C ALA A 81 0.82 -1.15 10.27
N ILE A 82 -0.50 -1.17 10.52
CA ILE A 82 -1.53 -1.16 9.49
C ILE A 82 -1.86 0.29 9.18
N ARG A 83 -1.78 0.68 7.92
CA ARG A 83 -2.10 2.04 7.47
C ARG A 83 -3.28 2.02 6.53
N VAL A 84 -4.14 3.04 6.65
CA VAL A 84 -5.25 3.27 5.72
C VAL A 84 -5.00 4.56 4.96
N HIS A 85 -5.13 4.50 3.65
CA HIS A 85 -4.93 5.58 2.70
C HIS A 85 -6.25 5.89 2.02
N LEU A 86 -6.64 7.17 2.05
CA LEU A 86 -7.83 7.69 1.38
C LEU A 86 -7.38 8.65 0.28
N ARG A 87 -7.90 8.46 -0.93
CA ARG A 87 -7.59 9.33 -2.07
C ARG A 87 -8.85 9.63 -2.87
N LYS A 88 -9.09 10.90 -3.15
CA LYS A 88 -10.12 11.30 -4.11
C LYS A 88 -9.74 10.80 -5.51
N ASP A 89 -10.66 10.12 -6.18
CA ASP A 89 -10.50 9.82 -7.61
C ASP A 89 -10.71 11.10 -8.44
N GLY A 90 -10.25 11.10 -9.69
CA GLY A 90 -10.42 12.25 -10.57
C GLY A 90 -11.88 12.54 -10.98
N PHE A 91 -12.83 11.70 -10.54
CA PHE A 91 -14.22 11.70 -10.97
C PHE A 91 -15.19 12.10 -9.86
N GLY A 92 -14.71 12.34 -8.63
CA GLY A 92 -15.51 12.78 -7.49
C GLY A 92 -15.77 11.71 -6.41
N GLY A 93 -15.37 10.46 -6.64
CA GLY A 93 -15.37 9.39 -5.65
C GLY A 93 -14.07 9.32 -4.84
N TYR A 94 -13.95 8.29 -4.00
CA TYR A 94 -12.75 7.96 -3.23
C TYR A 94 -12.30 6.52 -3.46
N LEU A 95 -10.98 6.35 -3.59
CA LEU A 95 -10.31 5.07 -3.49
C LEU A 95 -9.75 4.91 -2.08
N VAL A 96 -9.93 3.72 -1.51
CA VAL A 96 -9.42 3.40 -0.18
C VAL A 96 -8.49 2.22 -0.30
N ALA A 97 -7.39 2.29 0.42
CA ALA A 97 -6.44 1.20 0.45
C ALA A 97 -5.67 1.16 1.76
N GLY A 98 -4.89 0.11 1.97
CA GLY A 98 -4.03 0.00 3.13
C GLY A 98 -2.79 -0.84 2.91
N THR A 99 -1.82 -0.60 3.78
CA THR A 99 -0.60 -1.40 3.91
C THR A 99 -0.64 -2.16 5.23
N CYS A 100 -0.21 -3.41 5.19
CA CYS A 100 -0.20 -4.33 6.33
C CYS A 100 1.14 -5.07 6.39
N ASN A 101 1.32 -5.86 7.46
CA ASN A 101 2.44 -6.77 7.53
C ASN A 101 2.20 -7.99 6.62
N PRO A 102 3.26 -8.59 6.06
CA PRO A 102 3.20 -9.91 5.46
C PRO A 102 2.64 -10.98 6.41
N GLY A 103 2.03 -12.04 5.85
CA GLY A 103 1.79 -13.28 6.59
C GLY A 103 0.39 -13.45 7.19
N GLY A 104 -0.56 -12.55 6.91
CA GLY A 104 -1.96 -12.70 7.30
C GLY A 104 -2.92 -12.33 6.17
N THR A 105 -4.20 -12.64 6.34
CA THR A 105 -5.27 -12.18 5.44
C THR A 105 -5.74 -10.79 5.85
N ASN A 106 -5.68 -9.86 4.92
CA ASN A 106 -6.05 -8.46 5.11
C ASN A 106 -7.42 -8.20 4.52
N HIS A 107 -8.32 -7.67 5.34
CA HIS A 107 -9.69 -7.29 4.98
C HIS A 107 -9.82 -5.76 5.01
N LEU A 108 -10.08 -5.15 3.87
CA LEU A 108 -10.54 -3.77 3.82
C LEU A 108 -12.05 -3.75 4.01
N GLN A 109 -12.49 -3.08 5.07
CA GLN A 109 -13.88 -3.05 5.48
C GLN A 109 -14.40 -1.62 5.52
N TRP A 110 -15.70 -1.48 5.35
CA TRP A 110 -16.41 -0.22 5.50
C TRP A 110 -17.61 -0.38 6.41
N SER A 111 -18.06 0.75 6.96
CA SER A 111 -19.23 0.82 7.85
C SER A 111 -19.92 2.16 7.67
N THR A 112 -21.23 2.21 7.89
CA THR A 112 -22.01 3.46 7.96
C THR A 112 -22.29 3.91 9.40
N ASN A 113 -22.01 3.05 10.39
CA ASN A 113 -22.39 3.30 11.78
C ASN A 113 -21.30 2.91 12.81
N LEU A 114 -20.11 2.50 12.36
CA LEU A 114 -18.98 2.00 13.15
C LEU A 114 -19.24 0.69 13.91
N VAL A 115 -20.43 0.10 13.78
CA VAL A 115 -20.84 -1.14 14.47
C VAL A 115 -20.90 -2.30 13.49
N ASP A 116 -21.62 -2.13 12.38
CA ASP A 116 -21.78 -3.13 11.34
C ASP A 116 -20.71 -2.90 10.26
N TRP A 117 -19.89 -3.92 10.03
CA TRP A 117 -18.76 -3.84 9.11
C TRP A 117 -18.92 -4.81 7.96
N GLU A 118 -18.88 -4.29 6.74
CA GLU A 118 -18.89 -5.07 5.51
C GLU A 118 -17.49 -5.12 4.90
N THR A 119 -17.12 -6.27 4.32
CA THR A 119 -15.81 -6.44 3.68
C THR A 119 -15.89 -6.03 2.21
N ALA A 120 -15.14 -5.00 1.82
CA ALA A 120 -14.99 -4.59 0.43
C ALA A 120 -14.06 -5.53 -0.35
N THR A 121 -12.95 -5.94 0.25
CA THR A 121 -11.93 -6.80 -0.39
C THR A 121 -11.10 -7.51 0.66
N SER A 122 -10.66 -8.72 0.33
CA SER A 122 -9.75 -9.53 1.14
C SER A 122 -8.55 -9.95 0.30
N THR A 123 -7.36 -9.98 0.88
CA THR A 123 -6.14 -10.42 0.19
C THR A 123 -5.08 -10.88 1.17
N THR A 124 -4.24 -11.83 0.77
CA THR A 124 -3.03 -12.22 1.51
C THR A 124 -1.85 -11.30 1.22
N SER A 125 -1.96 -10.43 0.21
CA SER A 125 -0.97 -9.38 -0.08
C SER A 125 -0.83 -8.43 1.12
N PRO A 126 0.37 -7.89 1.40
CA PRO A 126 0.53 -6.80 2.38
C PRO A 126 -0.11 -5.50 1.90
N TYR A 127 -0.72 -5.49 0.73
CA TYR A 127 -1.45 -4.37 0.18
C TYR A 127 -2.90 -4.77 -0.12
N VAL A 128 -3.87 -4.01 0.40
CA VAL A 128 -5.31 -4.19 0.15
C VAL A 128 -5.93 -2.91 -0.37
N ALA A 129 -6.81 -2.97 -1.36
CA ALA A 129 -7.43 -1.78 -1.94
C ALA A 129 -8.85 -2.08 -2.47
N THR A 130 -9.67 -1.05 -2.57
CA THR A 130 -10.96 -1.10 -3.25
C THR A 130 -10.78 -1.22 -4.76
N SER A 131 -11.53 -2.09 -5.43
CA SER A 131 -11.55 -2.19 -6.89
C SER A 131 -12.35 -1.06 -7.57
N ASN A 132 -13.29 -0.45 -6.84
CA ASN A 132 -14.17 0.61 -7.31
C ASN A 132 -14.12 1.83 -6.39
N SER A 133 -14.46 2.97 -6.96
CA SER A 133 -14.60 4.22 -6.22
C SER A 133 -15.89 4.27 -5.40
N PHE A 134 -15.78 4.82 -4.20
CA PHE A 134 -16.92 5.12 -3.34
C PHE A 134 -17.38 6.56 -3.58
N TRP A 135 -18.59 6.70 -4.12
CA TRP A 135 -19.21 7.99 -4.42
C TRP A 135 -19.95 8.50 -3.19
N PHE A 136 -19.90 9.82 -2.97
CA PHE A 136 -20.34 10.53 -1.75
C PHE A 136 -21.46 9.85 -0.95
N LYS A 137 -21.03 9.15 0.11
CA LYS A 137 -21.83 8.89 1.31
C LYS A 137 -21.05 9.50 2.48
N PRO A 138 -21.45 10.67 3.02
CA PRO A 138 -20.68 11.41 4.04
C PRO A 138 -20.52 10.68 5.39
N GLU A 139 -20.88 9.40 5.48
CA GLU A 139 -20.92 8.59 6.70
C GLU A 139 -20.17 7.25 6.53
N LEU A 140 -19.36 7.10 5.47
CA LEU A 140 -18.57 5.88 5.29
C LEU A 140 -17.26 5.94 6.09
N PHE A 141 -17.14 5.02 7.03
CA PHE A 141 -15.92 4.74 7.76
C PHE A 141 -15.20 3.57 7.11
N PHE A 142 -13.87 3.60 7.12
CA PHE A 142 -13.04 2.53 6.57
C PHE A 142 -12.04 2.04 7.61
N ARG A 143 -11.77 0.74 7.60
CA ARG A 143 -10.69 0.14 8.38
C ARG A 143 -10.05 -0.99 7.60
N VAL A 144 -8.82 -1.32 7.99
CA VAL A 144 -8.19 -2.57 7.58
C VAL A 144 -8.07 -3.47 8.81
N LYS A 145 -8.55 -4.70 8.68
CA LYS A 145 -8.44 -5.76 9.69
C LYS A 145 -7.53 -6.85 9.13
N GLN A 146 -6.54 -7.27 9.92
CA GLN A 146 -5.67 -8.40 9.57
C GLN A 146 -6.00 -9.60 10.45
N GLU A 147 -6.06 -10.79 9.84
CA GLU A 147 -6.30 -12.08 10.50
C GLU A 147 -5.14 -13.04 10.15
N TYR A 148 -4.73 -13.88 11.12
CA TYR A 148 -3.66 -14.86 10.98
C TYR A 148 -4.23 -16.28 10.97
#